data_AF-A0A1I7YSI4-F1
#
_entry.id   AF-A0A1I7YSI4-F1
#
_cell.length_a   1.000
_cell.length_b   1.000
_cell.length_c   1.000
_cell.angle_alpha   90.00
_cell.angle_beta   90.00
_cell.angle_gamma   90.00
#
_symmetry.space_group_name_H-M   'P 1'
#
loop_
_entity.id
_entity.type
_entity.pdbx_description
1 polymer ?
#
loop_
_entity_poly.entity_id
_entity_poly.type
_entity_poly.pdbx_seq_one_letter_code
_entity_poly.pdbx_strand_id
1 'polypeptide(L)'
;MKLPILCLLALACVASAYKELPEKFLGKFSLTGSENFDEYLAAKGVAWFVRRMIVMTHITKCFEAEDTPGLYRMQVQSSKMSVDYRDVVLGETFEDVGLD
;
A
#
# COMPACT_ATOMS: atom_id res chain seq x y z
N MET A 1 31.22 4.19 -32.77
CA MET A 1 31.28 4.64 -31.35
C MET A 1 29.94 5.16 -30.78
N LYS A 2 28.81 5.15 -31.51
CA LYS A 2 27.53 5.70 -31.00
C LYS A 2 26.63 4.67 -30.29
N LEU A 3 26.84 3.38 -30.55
CA LEU A 3 26.04 2.27 -30.00
C LEU A 3 26.18 2.07 -28.48
N PRO A 4 27.40 2.09 -27.87
CA PRO A 4 27.51 1.88 -26.41
C PRO A 4 26.94 3.07 -25.60
N ILE A 5 27.03 4.28 -26.15
CA ILE A 5 26.46 5.50 -25.54
C ILE A 5 24.92 5.44 -25.55
N LEU A 6 24.33 4.94 -26.64
CA LEU A 6 22.88 4.77 -26.75
C LEU A 6 22.36 3.71 -25.76
N CYS A 7 23.09 2.60 -25.56
CA CYS A 7 22.72 1.59 -24.56
C CYS A 7 22.82 2.10 -23.12
N LEU A 8 23.84 2.90 -22.80
CA LEU A 8 24.00 3.52 -21.47
C LEU A 8 22.88 4.54 -21.17
N LEU A 9 22.49 5.35 -22.16
CA LEU A 9 21.37 6.28 -22.05
C LEU A 9 20.02 5.56 -21.88
N ALA A 10 19.79 4.47 -22.61
CA ALA A 10 18.57 3.68 -22.47
C ALA A 10 18.45 3.04 -21.06
N LEU A 11 19.54 2.50 -20.49
CA LEU A 11 19.53 1.99 -19.11
C LEU A 11 19.25 3.08 -18.07
N ALA A 12 19.81 4.28 -18.25
CA ALA A 12 19.59 5.41 -17.35
C ALA A 12 18.15 5.92 -17.39
N CYS A 13 17.49 5.90 -18.56
CA CYS A 13 16.08 6.27 -18.69
C CYS A 13 15.14 5.25 -18.01
N VAL A 14 15.44 3.95 -18.09
CA VAL A 14 14.62 2.90 -17.45
C VAL A 14 14.72 2.97 -15.92
N ALA A 15 15.91 3.29 -15.38
CA ALA A 15 16.10 3.49 -13.94
C ALA A 15 15.31 4.69 -13.38
N SER A 16 14.90 5.65 -14.22
CA SER A 16 14.16 6.85 -13.83
C SER A 16 12.64 6.75 -14.00
N ALA A 17 12.10 5.59 -14.40
CA ALA A 17 10.71 5.47 -14.84
C ALA A 17 9.69 5.07 -13.75
N TYR A 18 10.14 4.60 -12.59
CA TYR A 18 9.22 4.22 -11.51
C TYR A 18 8.83 5.43 -10.66
N LYS A 19 7.57 5.49 -10.22
CA LYS A 19 7.11 6.51 -9.27
C LYS A 19 7.66 6.16 -7.89
N GLU A 20 8.35 7.10 -7.27
CA GLU A 20 8.85 6.93 -5.90
C GLU A 20 7.76 7.26 -4.87
N LEU A 21 7.57 6.37 -3.90
CA LEU A 21 6.78 6.64 -2.71
C LEU A 21 7.55 7.66 -1.84
N PRO A 22 6.97 8.84 -1.57
CA PRO A 22 7.64 9.82 -0.71
C PRO A 22 7.96 9.25 0.68
N GLU A 23 9.17 9.49 1.18
CA GLU A 23 9.68 8.91 2.43
C GLU A 23 8.75 9.11 3.64
N LYS A 24 8.01 10.22 3.69
CA LYS A 24 7.03 10.51 4.76
C LYS A 24 5.90 9.47 4.88
N PHE A 25 5.68 8.66 3.84
CA PHE A 25 4.69 7.58 3.85
C PHE A 25 5.30 6.23 4.22
N LEU A 26 6.63 6.12 4.29
CA LEU A 26 7.31 4.93 4.78
C LEU A 26 7.24 4.88 6.31
N GLY A 27 7.07 3.67 6.84
CA GLY A 27 7.02 3.41 8.27
C GLY A 27 5.72 2.76 8.73
N LYS A 28 5.49 2.82 10.04
CA LYS A 28 4.41 2.13 10.74
C LYS A 28 3.42 3.14 11.32
N PHE A 29 2.16 3.00 10.94
CA PHE A 29 1.09 3.95 11.24
C PHE A 29 -0.05 3.24 11.96
N SER A 30 -0.26 3.58 13.23
CA SER A 30 -1.38 3.05 14.01
C SER A 30 -2.58 3.99 13.93
N LEU A 31 -3.75 3.43 13.69
CA LEU A 31 -5.01 4.17 13.66
C LEU A 31 -5.33 4.72 15.05
N THR A 32 -5.42 6.04 15.17
CA THR A 32 -5.76 6.74 16.43
C THR A 32 -7.22 7.15 16.51
N GLY A 33 -7.87 7.35 15.36
CA GLY A 33 -9.27 7.75 15.27
C GLY A 33 -9.74 7.78 13.82
N SER A 34 -11.04 7.97 13.63
CA SER A 34 -11.67 8.04 12.33
C SER A 34 -12.86 9.00 12.37
N GLU A 35 -13.16 9.66 11.26
CA GLU A 35 -14.31 10.56 11.12
C GLU A 35 -15.33 9.95 10.17
N ASN A 36 -16.61 9.93 10.57
CA ASN A 36 -17.75 9.43 9.77
C ASN A 36 -17.59 8.00 9.20
N PHE A 37 -16.75 7.16 9.82
CA PHE A 37 -16.43 5.84 9.27
C PHE A 37 -17.58 4.84 9.41
N ASP A 38 -18.40 4.93 10.47
CA ASP A 38 -19.58 4.07 10.59
C ASP A 38 -20.65 4.42 9.54
N GLU A 39 -20.86 5.71 9.29
CA GLU A 39 -21.80 6.22 8.29
C GLU A 39 -21.36 5.77 6.89
N TYR A 40 -20.05 5.83 6.61
CA TYR A 40 -19.48 5.27 5.38
C TYR A 40 -19.77 3.76 5.24
N LEU A 41 -19.53 2.97 6.29
CA LEU A 41 -19.80 1.53 6.26
C LEU A 41 -21.30 1.24 6.13
N ALA A 42 -22.16 2.03 6.75
CA ALA A 42 -23.61 1.91 6.63
C ALA A 42 -24.08 2.20 5.19
N ALA A 43 -23.55 3.25 4.57
CA ALA A 43 -23.82 3.60 3.17
C ALA A 43 -23.33 2.52 2.18
N LYS A 44 -22.27 1.78 2.54
CA LYS A 44 -21.80 0.60 1.80
C LYS A 44 -22.64 -0.66 2.02
N GLY A 45 -23.67 -0.61 2.86
CA GLY A 45 -24.56 -1.74 3.12
C GLY A 45 -24.04 -2.73 4.17
N VAL A 46 -22.99 -2.38 4.93
CA VAL A 46 -22.45 -3.26 5.96
C VAL A 46 -23.42 -3.34 7.14
N ALA A 47 -23.77 -4.56 7.58
CA ALA A 47 -24.69 -4.79 8.67
C ALA A 47 -24.21 -4.14 9.99
N TRP A 48 -25.13 -3.58 10.78
CA TRP A 48 -24.82 -2.79 11.98
C TRP A 48 -23.84 -3.48 12.93
N PHE A 49 -24.06 -4.77 13.21
CA PHE A 49 -23.20 -5.54 14.12
C PHE A 49 -21.76 -5.67 13.60
N VAL A 50 -21.60 -5.90 12.29
CA VAL A 50 -20.28 -5.99 11.64
C VAL A 50 -19.58 -4.64 11.70
N ARG A 51 -20.30 -3.52 11.48
CA ARG A 51 -19.70 -2.18 11.57
C ARG A 51 -19.14 -1.90 12.96
N ARG A 52 -19.86 -2.27 14.02
CA ARG A 52 -19.36 -2.14 15.41
C ARG A 52 -18.05 -2.89 15.61
N MET A 53 -17.94 -4.10 15.08
CA MET A 53 -16.68 -4.87 15.15
C MET A 53 -15.55 -4.20 14.37
N ILE A 54 -15.83 -3.70 13.16
CA ILE A 54 -14.81 -3.04 12.32
C ILE A 54 -14.30 -1.76 13.00
N VAL A 55 -15.20 -0.90 13.48
CA VAL A 55 -14.84 0.38 14.13
C VAL A 55 -14.03 0.18 15.42
N MET A 56 -14.26 -0.91 16.16
CA MET A 56 -13.50 -1.24 17.37
C MET A 56 -12.13 -1.90 17.08
N THR A 57 -11.84 -2.24 15.82
CA THR A 57 -10.62 -2.95 15.47
C THR A 57 -9.43 -1.98 15.40
N HIS A 58 -8.39 -2.27 16.18
CA HIS A 58 -7.12 -1.57 16.04
C HIS A 58 -6.41 -2.04 14.77
N ILE A 59 -6.09 -1.08 13.90
CA ILE A 59 -5.34 -1.32 12.67
C ILE A 59 -4.01 -0.59 12.72
N THR A 60 -2.96 -1.28 12.32
CA THR A 60 -1.66 -0.71 12.04
C THR A 60 -1.29 -0.99 10.59
N LYS A 61 -0.99 0.06 9.82
CA LYS A 61 -0.47 -0.07 8.46
C LYS A 61 1.04 0.08 8.46
N CYS A 62 1.73 -0.74 7.68
CA CYS A 62 3.17 -0.60 7.45
C CYS A 62 3.43 -0.41 5.95
N PHE A 63 4.28 0.54 5.61
CA PHE A 63 4.78 0.74 4.25
C PHE A 63 6.30 0.70 4.29
N GLU A 64 6.88 -0.21 3.52
CA GLU A 64 8.33 -0.44 3.48
C GLU A 64 8.80 -0.44 2.02
N ALA A 65 9.97 0.11 1.77
CA ALA A 65 10.67 -0.10 0.51
C ALA A 65 11.29 -1.50 0.54
N GLU A 66 11.17 -2.25 -0.56
CA GLU A 66 11.88 -3.53 -0.74
C GLU A 66 13.31 -3.28 -1.25
N ASP A 67 14.13 -4.32 -1.28
CA ASP A 67 15.53 -4.23 -1.76
C ASP A 67 15.63 -3.79 -3.23
N THR A 68 14.57 -4.06 -4.01
CA THR A 68 14.49 -3.65 -5.41
C THR A 68 13.89 -2.24 -5.53
N PRO A 69 14.60 -1.27 -6.11
CA PRO A 69 14.08 0.08 -6.30
C PRO A 69 12.74 0.09 -7.05
N GLY A 70 11.76 0.78 -6.48
CA GLY A 70 10.40 0.88 -7.04
C GLY A 70 9.43 -0.22 -6.62
N LEU A 71 9.89 -1.22 -5.87
CA LEU A 71 9.03 -2.21 -5.22
C LEU A 71 8.76 -1.84 -3.76
N TYR A 72 7.52 -2.03 -3.34
CA TYR A 72 7.06 -1.70 -2.00
C TYR A 72 6.35 -2.88 -1.36
N ARG A 73 6.47 -2.96 -0.03
CA ARG A 73 5.69 -3.85 0.81
C ARG A 73 4.65 -3.04 1.57
N MET A 74 3.40 -3.49 1.51
CA MET A 74 2.26 -2.82 2.13
C MET A 74 1.53 -3.80 3.04
N GLN A 75 1.54 -3.53 4.33
CA GLN A 75 0.90 -4.37 5.32
C GLN A 75 -0.27 -3.67 5.98
N VAL A 76 -1.30 -4.45 6.29
CA VAL A 76 -2.33 -4.04 7.22
C VAL A 76 -2.42 -5.11 8.29
N GLN A 77 -2.04 -4.75 9.51
CA GLN A 77 -2.09 -5.60 10.68
C GLN A 77 -3.31 -5.22 11.51
N SER A 78 -4.09 -6.21 11.93
CA SER A 78 -5.17 -6.02 12.89
C SER A 78 -5.18 -7.11 13.93
N SER A 79 -6.00 -6.98 14.97
CA SER A 79 -6.15 -8.01 16.00
C SER A 79 -6.79 -9.32 15.51
N LYS A 80 -7.44 -9.31 14.34
CA LYS A 80 -8.16 -10.47 13.80
C LYS A 80 -7.57 -11.03 12.51
N MET A 81 -7.14 -10.16 11.60
CA MET A 81 -6.58 -10.55 10.32
C MET A 81 -5.50 -9.57 9.89
N SER A 82 -4.46 -10.10 9.27
CA SER A 82 -3.38 -9.29 8.71
C SER A 82 -3.17 -9.66 7.25
N VAL A 83 -2.96 -8.66 6.41
CA VAL A 83 -2.59 -8.82 5.00
C VAL A 83 -1.21 -8.24 4.77
N ASP A 84 -0.44 -8.89 3.88
CA ASP A 84 0.96 -8.56 3.57
C ASP A 84 1.15 -8.58 2.06
N TYR A 85 1.02 -7.42 1.42
CA TYR A 85 1.22 -7.27 -0.01
C TYR A 85 2.69 -6.95 -0.29
N ARG A 86 3.30 -7.69 -1.22
CA ARG A 86 4.72 -7.55 -1.61
C ARG A 86 4.86 -7.21 -3.08
N ASP A 87 6.05 -6.73 -3.44
CA ASP A 87 6.41 -6.40 -4.82
C ASP A 87 5.44 -5.42 -5.48
N VAL A 88 4.85 -4.51 -4.70
CA VAL A 88 3.86 -3.55 -5.19
C VAL A 88 4.57 -2.42 -5.93
N VAL A 89 4.15 -2.16 -7.17
CA VAL A 89 4.64 -1.05 -8.01
C VAL A 89 3.62 0.09 -8.01
N LEU A 90 4.07 1.32 -7.75
CA LEU A 90 3.19 2.48 -7.76
C LEU A 90 2.65 2.80 -9.15
N GLY A 91 1.32 2.71 -9.29
CA GLY A 91 0.62 3.00 -10.54
C GLY A 91 0.30 1.76 -11.38
N GLU A 92 0.67 0.57 -10.91
CA GLU A 92 0.31 -0.70 -11.52
C GLU A 92 -0.79 -1.40 -10.73
N THR A 93 -1.62 -2.18 -11.43
CA THR A 93 -2.68 -2.99 -10.81
C THR A 93 -2.13 -4.37 -10.46
N PHE A 94 -2.52 -4.89 -9.29
CA PHE A 94 -2.21 -6.24 -8.83
C PHE A 94 -3.47 -6.90 -8.23
N GLU A 95 -3.44 -8.23 -8.08
CA GLU A 95 -4.52 -9.02 -7.49
C GLU A 95 -4.01 -9.75 -6.24
N ASP A 96 -4.76 -9.67 -5.15
CA ASP A 96 -4.49 -10.39 -3.90
C ASP A 96 -5.78 -10.47 -3.05
N VAL A 97 -5.73 -11.19 -1.93
CA VAL A 97 -6.83 -11.35 -0.98
C VAL A 97 -7.01 -10.06 -0.15
N GLY A 98 -8.24 -9.55 -0.15
CA GLY A 98 -8.65 -8.39 0.63
C GLY A 98 -8.81 -8.66 2.13
N LEU A 99 -9.22 -7.62 2.86
CA LEU A 99 -9.52 -7.73 4.30
C LEU A 99 -10.97 -8.16 4.59
N ASP A 100 -11.81 -8.23 3.56
CA ASP A 100 -13.26 -8.44 3.59
C ASP A 100 -13.70 -9.90 3.40
#